data_AF-A0AAW2E2V1-F1
#
_entry.id   AF-A0AAW2E2V1-F1
#
_cell.length_a   1.000
_cell.length_b   1.000
_cell.length_c   1.000
_cell.angle_alpha   90.00
_cell.angle_beta   90.00
_cell.angle_gamma   90.00
#
_symmetry.space_group_name_H-M   'P 1'
#
loop_
_entity.id
_entity.type
_entity.pdbx_description
1 polymer ?
#
loop_
_entity_poly.entity_id
_entity_poly.type
_entity_poly.pdbx_seq_one_letter_code
_entity_poly.pdbx_strand_id
1 'polypeptide(L)'
;MPKKGRGTLKGLKVAKKASETSNGKLSITFSRKFGGPIDINYRTFVDLVVVQVRQHLPLNVKNWKEIPDENKNILKAKVLDKWRLDDDDDTQAKIFKIAKERYRGWRADLSATYKTYKHDREAVIRNKPQELNMDAWYDVISYFESDDFKEEAKEKIAEMEVNEDRTLSSSERDTIFQSVVSTSGSKSSSKSRYVLGRGYTAKRPTSTERVRNELNSEVQSMKSQLDVERAERVAERAERVAERVEMEAKFEA
;
A
#
# COMPACT_ATOMS: atom_id res chain seq x y z
N MET A 1 8.75 11.52 -34.94
CA MET A 1 9.17 11.52 -33.52
C MET A 1 9.08 10.10 -32.98
N PRO A 2 10.19 9.39 -32.70
CA PRO A 2 10.12 8.06 -32.11
C PRO A 2 9.55 8.15 -30.68
N LYS A 3 8.56 7.31 -30.37
CA LYS A 3 7.92 7.28 -29.05
C LYS A 3 8.93 6.84 -28.00
N LYS A 4 9.17 7.70 -27.01
CA LYS A 4 10.07 7.47 -25.87
C LYS A 4 9.58 6.26 -25.08
N GLY A 5 10.26 5.12 -25.22
CA GLY A 5 9.92 3.87 -24.54
C GLY A 5 9.80 4.07 -23.02
N ARG A 6 8.62 3.81 -22.48
CA ARG A 6 8.39 3.80 -21.03
C ARG A 6 8.58 2.38 -20.52
N GLY A 7 9.70 2.16 -19.83
CA GLY A 7 9.82 1.11 -18.82
C GLY A 7 10.53 -0.17 -19.25
N THR A 8 11.84 -0.23 -18.99
CA THR A 8 12.57 -1.52 -18.88
C THR A 8 13.73 -1.44 -17.87
N LEU A 9 14.06 -0.26 -17.31
CA LEU A 9 15.33 -0.01 -16.60
C LEU A 9 15.15 0.44 -15.14
N LYS A 10 14.18 -0.12 -14.41
CA LYS A 10 13.95 0.29 -13.00
C LYS A 10 15.13 -0.06 -12.09
N GLY A 11 15.70 -1.26 -12.21
CA GLY A 11 16.89 -1.68 -11.44
C GLY A 11 18.19 -1.03 -11.92
N LEU A 12 18.33 -0.78 -13.23
CA LEU A 12 19.54 -0.17 -13.81
C LEU A 12 19.81 1.25 -13.27
N LYS A 13 18.76 2.02 -12.96
CA LYS A 13 18.89 3.34 -12.35
C LYS A 13 19.43 3.29 -10.92
N VAL A 14 19.10 2.24 -10.17
CA VAL A 14 19.62 2.04 -8.80
C VAL A 14 21.11 1.74 -8.89
N ALA A 15 21.50 0.78 -9.74
CA ALA A 15 22.89 0.37 -9.92
C ALA A 15 23.79 1.52 -10.40
N LYS A 16 23.31 2.32 -11.37
CA LYS A 16 24.05 3.48 -11.89
C LYS A 16 24.25 4.56 -10.82
N LYS A 17 23.20 4.89 -10.05
CA LYS A 17 23.32 5.88 -8.97
C LYS A 17 24.19 5.37 -7.81
N ALA A 18 24.14 4.07 -7.53
CA ALA A 18 24.97 3.42 -6.53
C ALA A 18 26.46 3.48 -6.92
N SER A 19 26.81 3.23 -8.19
CA SER A 19 28.19 3.33 -8.68
C SER A 19 28.76 4.75 -8.68
N GLU A 20 27.90 5.78 -8.67
CA GLU A 20 28.30 7.19 -8.56
C GLU A 20 28.59 7.61 -7.10
N THR A 21 28.29 6.75 -6.11
CA THR A 21 28.57 7.01 -4.70
C THR A 21 29.87 6.31 -4.28
N SER A 22 30.72 7.01 -3.51
CA SER A 22 32.05 6.52 -3.07
C SER A 22 32.05 5.16 -2.34
N ASN A 23 30.90 4.72 -1.81
CA ASN A 23 30.75 3.47 -1.06
C ASN A 23 29.72 2.51 -1.68
N GLY A 24 29.23 2.78 -2.89
CA GLY A 24 28.27 1.91 -3.58
C GLY A 24 26.84 1.86 -2.99
N LYS A 25 26.53 2.65 -1.94
CA LYS A 25 25.23 2.63 -1.24
C LYS A 25 24.52 3.98 -1.25
N LEU A 26 23.20 3.96 -1.49
CA LEU A 26 22.34 5.15 -1.52
C LEU A 26 21.75 5.48 -0.14
N SER A 27 21.61 6.77 0.18
CA SER A 27 20.91 7.21 1.40
C SER A 27 19.41 7.31 1.16
N ILE A 28 18.63 7.03 2.22
CA ILE A 28 17.19 7.24 2.24
C ILE A 28 16.67 7.59 3.62
N THR A 29 15.81 8.61 3.67
CA THR A 29 15.13 9.06 4.89
C THR A 29 13.65 8.67 4.88
N PHE A 30 13.14 8.20 6.03
CA PHE A 30 11.74 7.84 6.24
C PHE A 30 11.00 8.91 7.06
N SER A 31 9.74 9.18 6.72
CA SER A 31 8.82 10.01 7.51
C SER A 31 8.60 9.38 8.89
N ARG A 32 8.77 10.16 9.96
CA ARG A 32 8.33 9.75 11.30
C ARG A 32 6.81 9.59 11.39
N LYS A 33 6.04 10.39 10.64
CA LYS A 33 4.57 10.45 10.72
C LYS A 33 3.88 9.44 9.81
N PHE A 34 4.38 9.27 8.57
CA PHE A 34 3.75 8.41 7.57
C PHE A 34 4.46 7.06 7.38
N GLY A 35 5.67 6.88 7.94
CA GLY A 35 6.46 5.66 7.86
C GLY A 35 6.91 5.28 6.44
N GLY A 36 6.80 6.20 5.48
CA GLY A 36 7.21 6.01 4.09
C GLY A 36 8.46 6.82 3.75
N PRO A 37 9.19 6.47 2.68
CA PRO A 37 10.38 7.20 2.28
C PRO A 37 10.03 8.59 1.71
N ILE A 38 10.71 9.64 2.19
CA ILE A 38 10.51 11.04 1.78
C ILE A 38 11.65 11.53 0.85
N ASP A 39 12.79 10.84 0.84
CA ASP A 39 14.02 11.30 0.19
C ASP A 39 13.93 11.45 -1.35
N ILE A 40 14.87 12.17 -1.96
CA ILE A 40 15.01 12.30 -3.43
C ILE A 40 15.14 10.92 -4.11
N ASN A 41 15.65 9.95 -3.37
CA ASN A 41 15.85 8.57 -3.79
C ASN A 41 14.65 7.64 -3.49
N TYR A 42 13.54 8.15 -2.92
CA TYR A 42 12.38 7.33 -2.52
C TYR A 42 11.86 6.44 -3.65
N ARG A 43 11.83 6.98 -4.88
CA ARG A 43 11.30 6.26 -6.04
C ARG A 43 12.19 5.08 -6.40
N THR A 44 13.50 5.31 -6.38
CA THR A 44 14.53 4.31 -6.67
C THR A 44 14.52 3.20 -5.62
N PHE A 45 14.30 3.54 -4.34
CA PHE A 45 14.14 2.55 -3.27
C PHE A 45 12.90 1.67 -3.44
N VAL A 46 11.74 2.30 -3.66
CA VAL A 46 10.50 1.57 -3.88
C VAL A 46 10.61 0.67 -5.13
N ASP A 47 11.22 1.17 -6.20
CA ASP A 47 11.43 0.38 -7.42
C ASP A 47 12.36 -0.81 -7.16
N LEU A 48 13.42 -0.68 -6.36
CA LEU A 48 14.26 -1.81 -5.95
C LEU A 48 13.46 -2.84 -5.15
N VAL A 49 12.72 -2.40 -4.13
CA VAL A 49 11.87 -3.30 -3.32
C VAL A 49 10.90 -4.07 -4.22
N VAL A 50 10.28 -3.41 -5.20
CA VAL A 50 9.39 -4.06 -6.17
C VAL A 50 10.12 -5.12 -7.01
N VAL A 51 11.34 -4.83 -7.46
CA VAL A 51 12.15 -5.81 -8.21
C VAL A 51 12.46 -7.02 -7.32
N GLN A 52 12.86 -6.80 -6.06
CA GLN A 52 13.17 -7.89 -5.13
C GLN A 52 11.92 -8.71 -4.77
N VAL A 53 10.77 -8.06 -4.57
CA VAL A 53 9.46 -8.73 -4.39
C VAL A 53 9.20 -9.71 -5.53
N ARG A 54 9.40 -9.29 -6.77
CA ARG A 54 9.08 -10.10 -7.95
C ARG A 54 10.08 -11.21 -8.22
N GLN A 55 11.33 -11.03 -7.81
CA GLN A 55 12.40 -12.00 -8.02
C GLN A 55 12.40 -13.10 -6.97
N HIS A 56 12.02 -12.77 -5.73
CA HIS A 56 12.27 -13.64 -4.58
C HIS A 56 11.01 -14.07 -3.84
N LEU A 57 9.84 -13.46 -4.06
CA LEU A 57 8.63 -13.87 -3.36
C LEU A 57 7.80 -14.84 -4.20
N PRO A 58 7.35 -15.97 -3.62
CA PRO A 58 6.53 -16.95 -4.31
C PRO A 58 5.13 -16.41 -4.56
N LEU A 59 4.47 -16.86 -5.64
CA LEU A 59 3.10 -16.48 -5.98
C LEU A 59 2.06 -17.57 -5.70
N ASN A 60 2.50 -18.81 -5.43
CA ASN A 60 1.65 -19.94 -5.07
C ASN A 60 1.17 -19.94 -3.61
N VAL A 61 1.51 -18.91 -2.83
CA VAL A 61 1.04 -18.75 -1.44
C VAL A 61 -0.26 -17.96 -1.37
N LYS A 62 -1.13 -18.26 -0.40
CA LYS A 62 -2.40 -17.52 -0.22
C LYS A 62 -2.09 -16.12 0.30
N ASN A 63 -1.21 -16.05 1.30
CA ASN A 63 -1.04 -14.85 2.11
C ASN A 63 0.41 -14.42 2.34
N TRP A 64 0.62 -13.12 2.63
CA TRP A 64 1.95 -12.61 3.01
C TRP A 64 2.55 -13.33 4.23
N LYS A 65 1.69 -13.83 5.12
CA LYS A 65 2.11 -14.57 6.31
C LYS A 65 2.70 -15.95 5.96
N GLU A 66 2.23 -16.58 4.89
CA GLU A 66 2.65 -17.91 4.44
C GLU A 66 3.92 -17.86 3.57
N ILE A 67 4.37 -16.66 3.19
CA ILE A 67 5.66 -16.50 2.54
C ILE A 67 6.75 -16.96 3.51
N PRO A 68 7.65 -17.88 3.10
CA PRO A 68 8.77 -18.31 3.92
C PRO A 68 9.66 -17.14 4.34
N ASP A 69 10.12 -17.15 5.58
CA ASP A 69 10.96 -16.06 6.09
C ASP A 69 12.31 -15.99 5.38
N GLU A 70 12.81 -17.10 4.83
CA GLU A 70 13.99 -17.13 3.97
C GLU A 70 13.85 -16.15 2.78
N ASN A 71 12.72 -16.21 2.06
CA ASN A 71 12.45 -15.32 0.93
C ASN A 71 12.36 -13.85 1.37
N LYS A 72 11.76 -13.59 2.55
CA LYS A 72 11.68 -12.23 3.11
C LYS A 72 13.05 -11.71 3.53
N ASN A 73 13.89 -12.58 4.08
CA ASN A 73 15.26 -12.26 4.50
C ASN A 73 16.17 -11.99 3.31
N ILE A 74 16.05 -12.75 2.22
CA ILE A 74 16.75 -12.47 0.96
C ILE A 74 16.37 -11.08 0.44
N LEU A 75 15.06 -10.76 0.41
CA LEU A 75 14.59 -9.44 0.01
C LEU A 75 15.18 -8.32 0.89
N LYS A 76 15.17 -8.50 2.21
CA LYS A 76 15.75 -7.55 3.18
C LYS A 76 17.24 -7.35 2.89
N ALA A 77 18.01 -8.43 2.79
CA ALA A 77 19.45 -8.40 2.55
C ALA A 77 19.81 -7.66 1.25
N LYS A 78 19.08 -7.93 0.16
CA LYS A 78 19.29 -7.25 -1.13
C LYS A 78 18.98 -5.76 -1.09
N VAL A 79 18.06 -5.33 -0.22
CA VAL A 79 17.79 -3.90 0.02
C VAL A 79 18.91 -3.29 0.87
N LEU A 80 19.32 -3.91 1.97
CA LEU A 80 20.41 -3.40 2.83
C LEU A 80 21.78 -3.38 2.14
N ASP A 81 22.00 -4.23 1.13
CA ASP A 81 23.19 -4.19 0.27
C ASP A 81 23.30 -2.87 -0.51
N LYS A 82 22.17 -2.32 -0.98
CA LYS A 82 22.14 -1.14 -1.85
C LYS A 82 21.89 0.18 -1.13
N TRP A 83 21.44 0.13 0.13
CA TRP A 83 21.02 1.31 0.88
C TRP A 83 21.78 1.44 2.20
N ARG A 84 22.08 2.68 2.59
CA ARG A 84 22.65 3.02 3.89
C ARG A 84 21.52 3.02 4.93
N LEU A 85 21.19 1.83 5.41
CA LEU A 85 20.21 1.61 6.45
C LEU A 85 20.81 0.66 7.49
N ASP A 86 20.43 0.85 8.74
CA ASP A 86 20.82 -0.03 9.83
C ASP A 86 20.02 -1.33 9.74
N ASP A 87 20.65 -2.44 10.10
CA ASP A 87 20.00 -3.74 10.14
C ASP A 87 19.24 -3.90 11.48
N ASP A 88 18.19 -3.09 11.64
CA ASP A 88 17.33 -3.10 12.81
C ASP A 88 15.90 -3.57 12.47
N ASP A 89 15.14 -3.90 13.53
CA ASP A 89 13.76 -4.37 13.39
C ASP A 89 12.82 -3.30 12.81
N ASP A 90 13.10 -2.02 13.06
CA ASP A 90 12.32 -0.91 12.54
C ASP A 90 12.50 -0.73 11.02
N THR A 91 13.74 -0.82 10.52
CA THR A 91 14.06 -0.83 9.09
C THR A 91 13.45 -2.05 8.42
N GLN A 92 13.55 -3.22 9.05
CA GLN A 92 12.89 -4.43 8.56
C GLN A 92 11.38 -4.21 8.43
N ALA A 93 10.72 -3.67 9.46
CA ALA A 93 9.29 -3.40 9.43
C ALA A 93 8.91 -2.41 8.31
N LYS A 94 9.71 -1.36 8.09
CA LYS A 94 9.52 -0.39 7.00
C LYS A 94 9.64 -1.04 5.62
N ILE A 95 10.69 -1.86 5.40
CA ILE A 95 10.90 -2.57 4.14
C ILE A 95 9.74 -3.55 3.89
N PHE A 96 9.38 -4.36 4.88
CA PHE A 96 8.31 -5.35 4.76
C PHE A 96 6.93 -4.71 4.60
N LYS A 97 6.67 -3.56 5.23
CA LYS A 97 5.43 -2.80 5.01
C LYS A 97 5.27 -2.41 3.55
N ILE A 98 6.33 -1.87 2.94
CA ILE A 98 6.33 -1.51 1.52
C ILE A 98 6.23 -2.77 0.65
N ALA A 99 7.02 -3.79 0.92
CA ALA A 99 7.02 -5.04 0.16
C ALA A 99 5.64 -5.72 0.18
N LYS A 100 4.99 -5.80 1.35
CA LYS A 100 3.63 -6.34 1.52
C LYS A 100 2.60 -5.58 0.70
N GLU A 101 2.62 -4.26 0.74
CA GLU A 101 1.70 -3.44 -0.06
C GLU A 101 1.93 -3.65 -1.55
N ARG A 102 3.19 -3.78 -1.99
CA ARG A 102 3.53 -4.05 -3.39
C ARG A 102 3.15 -5.44 -3.86
N TYR A 103 3.36 -6.44 -3.01
CA TYR A 103 2.97 -7.81 -3.27
C TYR A 103 1.45 -7.93 -3.44
N ARG A 104 0.66 -7.27 -2.57
CA ARG A 104 -0.81 -7.24 -2.70
C ARG A 104 -1.27 -6.60 -4.01
N GLY A 105 -0.74 -5.43 -4.36
CA GLY A 105 -1.09 -4.77 -5.62
C GLY A 105 -0.71 -5.61 -6.84
N TRP A 106 0.46 -6.25 -6.80
CA TRP A 106 0.88 -7.16 -7.87
C TRP A 106 -0.07 -8.34 -8.03
N ARG A 107 -0.46 -9.02 -6.95
CA ARG A 107 -1.44 -10.13 -7.01
C ARG A 107 -2.80 -9.69 -7.57
N ALA A 108 -3.26 -8.49 -7.24
CA ALA A 108 -4.50 -7.93 -7.79
C ALA A 108 -4.40 -7.68 -9.30
N ASP A 109 -3.26 -7.17 -9.79
CA ASP A 109 -3.03 -6.99 -11.24
C ASP A 109 -3.02 -8.34 -11.98
N LEU A 110 -2.43 -9.37 -11.36
CA LEU A 110 -2.40 -10.73 -11.92
C LEU A 110 -3.79 -11.37 -11.93
N SER A 111 -4.57 -11.19 -10.88
CA SER A 111 -5.94 -11.72 -10.80
C SER A 111 -6.86 -11.09 -11.84
N ALA A 112 -6.73 -9.77 -12.07
CA ALA A 112 -7.45 -9.07 -13.13
C ALA A 112 -7.12 -9.63 -14.51
N THR A 113 -5.82 -9.82 -14.79
CA THR A 113 -5.35 -10.41 -16.05
C THR A 113 -5.88 -11.83 -16.26
N TYR A 114 -5.79 -12.68 -15.23
CA TYR A 114 -6.33 -14.04 -15.25
C TYR A 114 -7.84 -14.03 -15.54
N LYS A 115 -8.60 -13.15 -14.85
CA LYS A 115 -10.06 -13.08 -14.99
C LYS A 115 -10.49 -12.67 -16.40
N THR A 116 -9.80 -11.72 -17.04
CA THR A 116 -10.12 -11.27 -18.41
C THR A 116 -10.12 -12.42 -19.40
N TYR A 117 -9.22 -13.39 -19.23
CA TYR A 117 -9.07 -14.52 -20.13
C TYR A 117 -9.54 -15.85 -19.51
N LYS A 118 -10.27 -15.81 -18.38
CA LYS A 118 -10.66 -17.01 -17.60
C LYS A 118 -11.32 -18.11 -18.45
N HIS A 119 -11.99 -17.73 -19.53
CA HIS A 119 -12.71 -18.65 -20.43
C HIS A 119 -11.83 -19.27 -21.53
N ASP A 120 -10.61 -18.78 -21.74
CA ASP A 120 -9.65 -19.30 -22.72
C ASP A 120 -8.27 -19.46 -22.05
N ARG A 121 -7.97 -20.70 -21.67
CA ARG A 121 -6.71 -21.06 -20.99
C ARG A 121 -5.50 -20.70 -21.83
N GLU A 122 -5.56 -20.86 -23.15
CA GLU A 122 -4.44 -20.50 -24.01
C GLU A 122 -4.27 -18.98 -24.08
N ALA A 123 -5.35 -18.20 -24.08
CA ALA A 123 -5.26 -16.75 -23.98
C ALA A 123 -4.70 -16.28 -22.63
N VAL A 124 -4.99 -16.96 -21.51
CA VAL A 124 -4.36 -16.67 -20.22
C VAL A 124 -2.84 -16.89 -20.30
N ILE A 125 -2.41 -18.01 -20.88
CA ILE A 125 -0.99 -18.36 -21.01
C ILE A 125 -0.27 -17.38 -21.97
N ARG A 126 -0.91 -17.02 -23.10
CA ARG A 126 -0.37 -16.06 -24.08
C ARG A 126 -0.29 -14.64 -23.51
N ASN A 127 -1.29 -14.20 -22.74
CA ASN A 127 -1.32 -12.87 -22.13
C ASN A 127 -0.56 -12.83 -20.79
N LYS A 128 0.62 -13.44 -20.75
CA LYS A 128 1.53 -13.34 -19.62
C LYS A 128 2.05 -11.91 -19.47
N PRO A 129 2.00 -11.32 -18.27
CA PRO A 129 2.70 -10.06 -18.01
C PRO A 129 4.19 -10.15 -18.35
N GLN A 130 4.72 -9.16 -19.08
CA GLN A 130 6.11 -9.14 -19.56
C GLN A 130 7.15 -9.27 -18.42
N GLU A 131 6.77 -8.89 -17.20
CA GLU A 131 7.63 -8.85 -16.03
C GLU A 131 7.70 -10.19 -15.27
N LEU A 132 6.86 -11.18 -15.62
CA LEU A 132 6.86 -12.53 -15.05
C LEU A 132 7.64 -13.48 -15.93
N ASN A 133 8.25 -14.54 -15.38
CA ASN A 133 8.69 -15.70 -16.17
C ASN A 133 7.49 -16.65 -16.39
N MET A 134 7.64 -17.65 -17.27
CA MET A 134 6.55 -18.59 -17.54
C MET A 134 6.21 -19.43 -16.31
N ASP A 135 7.22 -19.91 -15.59
CA ASP A 135 7.03 -20.79 -14.42
C ASP A 135 6.21 -20.10 -13.31
N ALA A 136 6.58 -18.87 -12.94
CA ALA A 136 5.81 -18.10 -11.95
C ALA A 136 4.42 -17.70 -12.46
N TRP A 137 4.20 -17.66 -13.78
CA TRP A 137 2.85 -17.46 -14.33
C TRP A 137 2.01 -18.74 -14.23
N TYR A 138 2.60 -19.90 -14.46
CA TYR A 138 1.95 -21.19 -14.20
C TYR A 138 1.58 -21.36 -12.72
N ASP A 139 2.45 -20.96 -11.79
CA ASP A 139 2.16 -20.96 -10.36
C ASP A 139 0.93 -20.12 -10.02
N VAL A 140 0.79 -18.96 -10.67
CA VAL A 140 -0.36 -18.06 -10.48
C VAL A 140 -1.64 -18.67 -11.04
N ILE A 141 -1.58 -19.23 -12.26
CA ILE A 141 -2.73 -19.91 -12.87
C ILE A 141 -3.15 -21.09 -12.00
N SER A 142 -2.20 -21.93 -11.58
CA SER A 142 -2.44 -23.07 -10.71
C SER A 142 -3.07 -22.65 -9.38
N TYR A 143 -2.58 -21.57 -8.77
CA TYR A 143 -3.17 -21.01 -7.57
C TYR A 143 -4.64 -20.59 -7.77
N PHE A 144 -4.96 -19.86 -8.85
CA PHE A 144 -6.34 -19.42 -9.11
C PHE A 144 -7.26 -20.54 -9.60
N GLU A 145 -6.70 -21.58 -10.22
CA GLU A 145 -7.42 -22.78 -10.62
C GLU A 145 -7.61 -23.76 -9.45
N SER A 146 -6.87 -23.61 -8.34
CA SER A 146 -6.98 -24.48 -7.17
C SER A 146 -8.39 -24.47 -6.57
N ASP A 147 -8.81 -25.65 -6.10
CA ASP A 147 -10.13 -25.82 -5.49
C ASP A 147 -10.23 -25.04 -4.18
N ASP A 148 -9.17 -25.03 -3.37
CA ASP A 148 -9.03 -24.17 -2.19
C ASP A 148 -9.46 -22.72 -2.43
N PHE A 149 -8.95 -22.10 -3.50
CA PHE A 149 -9.25 -20.71 -3.80
C PHE A 149 -10.68 -20.52 -4.31
N LYS A 150 -11.19 -21.48 -5.11
CA LYS A 150 -12.57 -21.44 -5.61
C LYS A 150 -13.57 -21.67 -4.49
N GLU A 151 -13.28 -22.55 -3.53
CA GLU A 151 -14.12 -22.83 -2.37
C GLU A 151 -14.17 -21.62 -1.43
N GLU A 152 -13.03 -21.01 -1.09
CA GLU A 152 -13.01 -19.80 -0.24
C GLU A 152 -13.80 -18.64 -0.90
N ALA A 153 -13.67 -18.48 -2.21
CA ALA A 153 -14.43 -17.47 -2.94
C ALA A 153 -15.94 -17.78 -2.93
N LYS A 154 -16.35 -19.04 -3.06
CA LYS A 154 -17.75 -19.46 -2.99
C LYS A 154 -18.32 -19.31 -1.59
N GLU A 155 -17.58 -19.69 -0.56
CA GLU A 155 -17.99 -19.56 0.85
C GLU A 155 -18.28 -18.10 1.20
N LYS A 156 -17.36 -17.17 0.87
CA LYS A 156 -17.58 -15.74 1.10
C LYS A 156 -18.74 -15.15 0.29
N ILE A 157 -19.02 -15.69 -0.89
CA ILE A 157 -20.22 -15.32 -1.67
C ILE A 157 -21.47 -15.81 -0.94
N ALA A 158 -21.49 -17.06 -0.48
CA ALA A 158 -22.63 -17.64 0.23
C ALA A 158 -22.90 -16.91 1.57
N GLU A 159 -21.86 -16.58 2.34
CA GLU A 159 -22.00 -15.78 3.56
C GLU A 159 -22.65 -14.42 3.29
N MET A 160 -22.23 -13.73 2.23
CA MET A 160 -22.78 -12.43 1.86
C MET A 160 -24.21 -12.55 1.29
N GLU A 161 -24.51 -13.59 0.51
CA GLU A 161 -25.86 -13.86 0.00
C GLU A 161 -26.84 -14.19 1.14
N VAL A 162 -26.39 -14.92 2.17
CA VAL A 162 -27.18 -15.19 3.40
C VAL A 162 -27.38 -13.91 4.20
N ASN A 163 -26.34 -13.08 4.36
CA ASN A 163 -26.44 -11.84 5.12
C ASN A 163 -27.37 -10.80 4.47
N GLU A 164 -27.41 -10.75 3.14
CA GLU A 164 -28.25 -9.80 2.40
C GLU A 164 -29.57 -10.39 1.91
N ASP A 165 -29.82 -11.67 2.18
CA ASP A 165 -30.99 -12.46 1.77
C ASP A 165 -31.33 -12.26 0.27
N ARG A 166 -30.30 -12.20 -0.56
CA ARG A 166 -30.40 -12.00 -2.01
C ARG A 166 -29.22 -12.59 -2.75
N THR A 167 -29.43 -12.92 -4.03
CA THR A 167 -28.34 -13.31 -4.93
C THR A 167 -27.48 -12.10 -5.30
N LEU A 168 -26.16 -12.25 -5.23
CA LEU A 168 -25.22 -11.17 -5.54
C LEU A 168 -25.03 -10.97 -7.05
N SER A 169 -24.90 -9.71 -7.44
CA SER A 169 -24.54 -9.32 -8.81
C SER A 169 -23.11 -9.74 -9.18
N SER A 170 -22.81 -9.82 -10.47
CA SER A 170 -21.47 -10.13 -11.00
C SER A 170 -20.39 -9.16 -10.48
N SER A 171 -20.73 -7.87 -10.31
CA SER A 171 -19.83 -6.86 -9.75
C SER A 171 -19.55 -7.05 -8.25
N GLU A 172 -20.52 -7.57 -7.51
CA GLU A 172 -20.41 -7.83 -6.07
C GLU A 172 -19.58 -9.08 -5.82
N ARG A 173 -19.83 -10.13 -6.61
CA ARG A 173 -18.98 -11.34 -6.64
C ARG A 173 -17.55 -11.01 -7.06
N ASP A 174 -17.34 -10.06 -7.99
CA ASP A 174 -16.00 -9.55 -8.32
C ASP A 174 -15.34 -8.83 -7.15
N THR A 175 -16.10 -8.01 -6.44
CA THR A 175 -15.60 -7.32 -5.24
C THR A 175 -15.17 -8.31 -4.17
N ILE A 176 -15.94 -9.39 -3.98
CA ILE A 176 -15.59 -10.49 -3.06
C ILE A 176 -14.35 -11.23 -3.56
N PHE A 177 -14.27 -11.58 -4.84
CA PHE A 177 -13.09 -12.22 -5.44
C PHE A 177 -11.82 -11.38 -5.23
N GLN A 178 -11.87 -10.08 -5.54
CA GLN A 178 -10.77 -9.16 -5.29
C GLN A 178 -10.48 -9.00 -3.81
N SER A 179 -11.50 -9.11 -2.95
CA SER A 179 -11.30 -9.17 -1.51
C SER A 179 -10.53 -10.43 -1.12
N VAL A 180 -10.80 -11.62 -1.66
CA VAL A 180 -10.04 -12.85 -1.35
C VAL A 180 -8.58 -12.69 -1.75
N VAL A 181 -8.33 -12.16 -2.95
CA VAL A 181 -6.97 -11.86 -3.43
C VAL A 181 -6.27 -10.82 -2.54
N SER A 182 -7.03 -9.88 -1.96
CA SER A 182 -6.52 -8.75 -1.18
C SER A 182 -6.49 -8.95 0.35
N THR A 183 -7.35 -9.78 0.94
CA THR A 183 -7.64 -9.89 2.39
C THR A 183 -6.76 -10.89 3.12
N SER A 184 -5.73 -11.37 2.45
CA SER A 184 -4.61 -12.14 2.97
C SER A 184 -3.74 -11.44 4.05
N GLY A 185 -4.29 -10.46 4.76
CA GLY A 185 -3.68 -9.84 5.94
C GLY A 185 -4.39 -8.56 6.38
N SER A 186 -5.31 -8.72 7.34
CA SER A 186 -5.90 -7.72 8.26
C SER A 186 -7.18 -6.99 7.83
N LYS A 187 -8.18 -7.05 8.72
CA LYS A 187 -9.46 -6.32 8.78
C LYS A 187 -9.29 -4.80 9.01
N SER A 188 -8.45 -4.11 8.25
CA SER A 188 -8.41 -2.64 8.32
C SER A 188 -9.35 -2.07 7.26
N SER A 189 -10.45 -1.45 7.70
CA SER A 189 -11.45 -0.79 6.84
C SER A 189 -10.92 0.45 6.12
N SER A 190 -9.67 0.84 6.39
CA SER A 190 -8.97 1.82 5.56
C SER A 190 -8.54 1.15 4.25
N LYS A 191 -9.46 1.09 3.29
CA LYS A 191 -9.12 1.03 1.86
C LYS A 191 -8.02 2.07 1.64
N SER A 192 -6.79 1.59 1.51
CA SER A 192 -5.63 2.43 1.28
C SER A 192 -5.96 3.40 0.15
N ARG A 193 -5.56 4.68 0.23
CA ARG A 193 -5.73 5.66 -0.86
C ARG A 193 -5.13 5.19 -2.20
N TYR A 194 -4.33 4.12 -2.20
CA TYR A 194 -3.86 3.41 -3.39
C TYR A 194 -4.91 2.49 -4.05
N VAL A 195 -5.96 2.06 -3.34
CA VAL A 195 -7.07 1.18 -3.79
C VAL A 195 -8.26 1.99 -4.32
N LEU A 196 -8.26 3.32 -4.15
CA LEU A 196 -9.25 4.22 -4.75
C LEU A 196 -9.05 4.32 -6.26
N GLY A 197 -9.61 3.38 -7.02
CA GLY A 197 -10.13 3.54 -8.39
C GLY A 197 -9.23 4.17 -9.47
N ARG A 198 -7.96 4.42 -9.18
CA ARG A 198 -6.95 5.00 -10.05
C ARG A 198 -5.85 3.96 -10.10
N GLY A 199 -5.94 3.05 -11.07
CA GLY A 199 -5.02 1.93 -11.22
C GLY A 199 -3.54 2.33 -11.12
N TYR A 200 -2.67 1.33 -11.04
CA TYR A 200 -1.21 1.42 -10.85
C TYR A 200 -0.48 2.46 -11.75
N THR A 201 -1.11 2.90 -12.84
CA THR A 201 -0.64 3.90 -13.81
C THR A 201 -0.92 5.36 -13.42
N ALA A 202 -1.64 5.63 -12.33
CA ALA A 202 -1.96 6.99 -11.90
C ALA A 202 -0.68 7.78 -11.58
N LYS A 203 -0.55 8.98 -12.16
CA LYS A 203 0.56 9.90 -11.89
C LYS A 203 0.59 10.21 -10.39
N ARG A 204 1.73 9.89 -9.76
CA ARG A 204 1.94 10.05 -8.32
C ARG A 204 2.24 11.50 -7.98
N PRO A 205 1.87 11.95 -6.76
CA PRO A 205 2.41 13.16 -6.19
C PRO A 205 3.94 13.08 -6.17
N THR A 206 4.57 14.06 -6.81
CA THR A 206 6.01 14.33 -6.84
C THR A 206 6.54 14.58 -5.41
N SER A 207 7.87 14.53 -5.24
CA SER A 207 8.50 14.71 -3.92
C SER A 207 8.04 16.03 -3.25
N THR A 208 7.98 17.09 -4.05
CA THR A 208 7.50 18.41 -3.63
C THR A 208 6.02 18.40 -3.26
N GLU A 209 5.18 17.68 -4.01
CA GLU A 209 3.76 17.54 -3.67
C GLU A 209 3.53 16.71 -2.40
N ARG A 210 4.39 15.72 -2.10
CA ARG A 210 4.33 14.95 -0.85
C ARG A 210 4.70 15.80 0.36
N VAL A 211 5.81 16.55 0.26
CA VAL A 211 6.23 17.50 1.29
C VAL A 211 5.15 18.57 1.49
N ARG A 212 4.56 19.10 0.41
CA ARG A 212 3.44 20.05 0.49
C ARG A 212 2.21 19.44 1.17
N ASN A 213 1.88 18.18 0.88
CA ASN A 213 0.77 17.50 1.52
C ASN A 213 1.03 17.24 3.02
N GLU A 214 2.28 16.96 3.40
CA GLU A 214 2.70 16.83 4.79
C GLU A 214 2.56 18.16 5.53
N LEU A 215 3.09 19.24 4.95
CA LEU A 215 2.94 20.59 5.49
C LEU A 215 1.46 20.99 5.61
N ASN A 216 0.64 20.73 4.59
CA ASN A 216 -0.79 21.01 4.66
C ASN A 216 -1.49 20.19 5.76
N SER A 217 -1.09 18.93 5.98
CA SER A 217 -1.66 18.13 7.06
C SER A 217 -1.27 18.64 8.45
N GLU A 218 -0.05 19.18 8.61
CA GLU A 218 0.40 19.83 9.84
C GLU A 218 -0.32 21.15 10.07
N VAL A 219 -0.48 21.97 9.03
CA VAL A 219 -1.25 23.23 9.12
C VAL A 219 -2.70 22.96 9.53
N GLN A 220 -3.34 21.92 9.00
CA GLN A 220 -4.71 21.55 9.42
C GLN A 220 -4.76 21.05 10.87
N SER A 221 -3.77 20.27 11.29
CA SER A 221 -3.65 19.82 12.68
C SER A 221 -3.47 21.00 13.64
N MET A 222 -2.59 21.95 13.31
CA MET A 222 -2.36 23.15 14.12
C MET A 222 -3.59 24.05 14.16
N LYS A 223 -4.32 24.19 13.05
CA LYS A 223 -5.59 24.94 13.02
C LYS A 223 -6.62 24.31 13.95
N SER A 224 -6.79 22.99 13.89
CA SER A 224 -7.71 22.29 14.79
C SER A 224 -7.32 22.45 16.26
N GLN A 225 -6.03 22.43 16.60
CA GLN A 225 -5.56 22.67 17.97
C GLN A 225 -5.85 24.10 18.43
N LEU A 226 -5.61 25.09 17.55
CA LEU A 226 -5.87 26.49 17.82
C LEU A 226 -7.37 26.77 18.02
N ASP A 227 -8.23 26.11 17.24
CA ASP A 227 -9.68 26.27 17.35
C ASP A 227 -10.23 25.67 18.66
N VAL A 228 -9.65 24.55 19.12
CA VAL A 228 -9.95 23.97 20.45
C VAL A 228 -9.50 24.93 21.56
N GLU A 229 -8.27 25.43 21.51
CA GLU A 229 -7.76 26.38 22.50
C GLU A 229 -8.60 27.68 22.54
N ARG A 230 -9.04 28.16 21.37
CA ARG A 230 -9.94 29.32 21.29
C ARG A 230 -11.31 29.03 21.90
N ALA A 231 -11.88 27.85 21.66
CA ALA A 231 -13.14 27.45 22.26
C ALA A 231 -13.04 27.35 23.78
N GLU A 232 -11.95 26.80 24.31
CA GLU A 232 -11.67 26.74 25.75
C GLU A 232 -11.56 28.14 26.36
N ARG A 233 -10.80 29.05 25.75
CA ARG A 233 -10.68 30.45 26.23
C ARG A 233 -12.01 31.21 26.18
N VAL A 234 -12.89 30.89 25.24
CA VAL A 234 -14.23 31.49 25.15
C VAL A 234 -15.14 30.93 26.25
N ALA A 235 -15.10 29.62 26.50
CA ALA A 235 -15.85 28.99 27.57
C ALA A 235 -15.43 29.53 28.95
N GLU A 236 -14.13 29.64 29.20
CA GLU A 236 -13.59 30.19 30.46
C GLU A 236 -13.98 31.66 30.67
N ARG A 237 -14.08 32.45 29.59
CA ARG A 237 -14.59 33.83 29.66
C ARG A 237 -16.10 33.88 29.93
N ALA A 238 -16.87 32.99 29.32
CA ALA A 238 -18.31 32.91 29.56
C ALA A 238 -18.62 32.52 31.01
N GLU A 239 -17.84 31.60 31.58
CA GLU A 239 -17.93 31.20 32.99
C GLU A 239 -17.60 32.38 33.92
N ARG A 240 -16.48 33.07 33.68
CA ARG A 240 -16.10 34.29 34.45
C ARG A 240 -17.06 35.48 34.29
N VAL A 241 -17.92 35.46 33.28
CA VAL A 241 -19.00 36.46 33.10
C VAL A 241 -20.26 36.01 33.83
N ALA A 242 -20.61 34.72 33.73
CA ALA A 242 -21.74 34.14 34.47
C ALA A 242 -21.56 34.28 35.99
N GLU A 243 -20.36 34.01 36.51
CA GLU A 243 -20.03 34.22 37.92
C GLU A 243 -20.19 35.69 38.37
N ARG A 244 -19.84 36.63 37.49
CA ARG A 244 -19.98 38.07 37.75
C ARG A 244 -21.45 38.50 37.79
N VAL A 245 -22.25 38.04 36.83
CA VAL A 245 -23.69 38.32 36.78
C VAL A 245 -24.40 37.69 37.99
N GLU A 246 -23.99 36.49 38.42
CA GLU A 246 -24.54 35.85 39.60
C GLU A 246 -24.16 36.58 40.90
N MET A 247 -22.94 37.13 40.98
CA MET A 247 -22.50 37.97 42.10
C MET A 247 -23.25 39.31 42.15
N GLU A 248 -23.51 39.95 41.01
CA GLU A 248 -24.30 41.19 40.93
C GLU A 248 -25.77 40.95 41.31
N ALA A 249 -26.37 39.85 40.85
CA ALA A 249 -27.75 39.48 41.20
C ALA A 249 -27.93 39.18 42.70
N LYS A 250 -26.88 38.73 43.41
CA LYS A 250 -26.88 38.52 44.86
C LYS A 250 -26.72 39.83 45.66
N PHE A 251 -26.30 40.92 45.01
CA PHE A 251 -26.09 42.22 45.65
C PHE A 251 -27.31 43.15 45.50
N GLU A 252 -28.20 42.88 44.55
CA GLU A 252 -29.44 43.65 44.31
C GLU A 252 -30.70 43.06 44.99
N ALA A 253 -30.57 41.95 45.72
CA ALA A 253 -31.63 41.30 46.51
C ALA A 253 -31.46 41.56 48.02
#